data_AF-A0A7X9Q9B4-F1
#
_entry.id   AF-A0A7X9Q9B4-F1
#
_cell.length_a   1.000
_cell.length_b   1.000
_cell.length_c   1.000
_cell.angle_alpha   90.00
_cell.angle_beta   90.00
_cell.angle_gamma   90.00
#
_symmetry.space_group_name_H-M   'P 1'
#
loop_
_entity.id
_entity.type
_entity.pdbx_description
1 polymer ?
#
loop_
_entity_poly.entity_id
_entity_poly.type
_entity_poly.pdbx_seq_one_letter_code
_entity_poly.pdbx_strand_id
1 'polypeptide(L)'
;MTKPIVRVIGAGLAGCEAAWQLAQFGINVKLYEMKPKKYSPAHSNPNFAELVCSNSLRSNNISNAVGLLKQEMRILNSIVMKAADETSVPAGGGLAVGRNLFLEYIRGE
;
A
#
# COMPACT_ATOMS: atom_id res chain seq x y z
N MET A 1 5.77 -28.95 15.20
CA MET A 1 6.53 -27.69 15.30
C MET A 1 5.68 -26.57 14.73
N THR A 2 5.54 -25.45 15.42
CA THR A 2 4.83 -24.28 14.89
C THR A 2 5.69 -23.62 13.81
N LYS A 3 5.13 -23.33 12.63
CA LYS A 3 5.85 -22.60 11.58
C LYS A 3 6.27 -21.22 12.13
N PRO A 4 7.51 -20.75 11.85
CA PRO A 4 7.93 -19.41 12.24
C PRO A 4 7.01 -18.35 11.60
N ILE A 5 6.76 -17.26 12.34
CA ILE A 5 5.88 -16.16 11.92
C ILE A 5 6.75 -14.91 11.71
N VAL A 6 6.65 -14.30 10.54
CA VAL A 6 7.30 -13.01 10.26
C VAL A 6 6.45 -11.88 10.85
N ARG A 7 7.10 -10.94 11.55
CA ARG A 7 6.43 -9.77 12.12
C ARG A 7 6.76 -8.55 11.27
N VAL A 8 5.73 -7.88 10.77
CA VAL A 8 5.85 -6.60 10.06
C VAL A 8 5.36 -5.50 10.99
N ILE A 9 6.21 -4.51 11.27
CA ILE A 9 5.91 -3.43 12.22
C ILE A 9 5.60 -2.15 11.45
N GLY A 10 4.35 -1.71 11.54
CA GLY A 10 3.80 -0.55 10.82
C GLY A 10 3.02 -1.00 9.58
N ALA A 11 1.77 -0.56 9.45
CA ALA A 11 0.89 -0.83 8.32
C ALA A 11 0.78 0.38 7.39
N GLY A 12 1.91 1.07 7.12
CA GLY A 12 2.03 2.02 6.01
C GLY A 12 2.11 1.31 4.66
N LEU A 13 2.35 2.05 3.58
CA LEU A 13 2.45 1.48 2.21
C LEU A 13 3.44 0.31 2.13
N ALA A 14 4.67 0.49 2.63
CA ALA A 14 5.69 -0.55 2.61
C ALA A 14 5.35 -1.76 3.50
N GLY A 15 4.73 -1.53 4.65
CA GLY A 15 4.34 -2.61 5.57
C GLY A 15 3.21 -3.47 5.00
N CYS A 16 2.23 -2.84 4.36
CA CYS A 16 1.16 -3.55 3.67
C CYS A 16 1.71 -4.38 2.50
N GLU A 17 2.59 -3.79 1.69
CA GLU A 17 3.22 -4.47 0.56
C GLU A 17 4.09 -5.65 1.03
N ALA A 18 4.89 -5.46 2.08
CA ALA A 18 5.70 -6.54 2.65
C ALA A 18 4.84 -7.68 3.21
N ALA A 19 3.78 -7.35 3.97
CA ALA A 19 2.87 -8.35 4.53
C ALA A 19 2.12 -9.11 3.42
N TRP A 20 1.66 -8.40 2.38
CA TRP A 20 1.03 -8.98 1.21
C TRP A 20 1.94 -9.97 0.49
N GLN A 21 3.17 -9.55 0.15
CA GLN A 21 4.11 -10.43 -0.55
C GLN A 21 4.43 -11.67 0.30
N LEU A 22 4.71 -11.51 1.60
CA LEU A 22 4.94 -12.65 2.51
C LEU A 22 3.75 -13.64 2.51
N ALA A 23 2.53 -13.11 2.59
CA ALA A 23 1.32 -13.93 2.56
C ALA A 23 1.12 -14.65 1.22
N GLN A 24 1.39 -13.97 0.10
CA GLN A 24 1.33 -14.58 -1.25
C GLN A 24 2.31 -15.74 -1.44
N PHE A 25 3.44 -15.74 -0.72
CA PHE A 25 4.40 -16.86 -0.70
C PHE A 25 4.08 -17.93 0.37
N GLY A 26 2.91 -17.86 1.02
CA GLY A 26 2.47 -18.83 2.03
C GLY A 26 3.23 -18.72 3.36
N ILE A 27 3.85 -17.57 3.63
CA ILE A 27 4.57 -17.30 4.88
C ILE A 27 3.59 -16.68 5.88
N ASN A 28 3.53 -17.26 7.09
CA ASN A 28 2.71 -16.73 8.17
C ASN A 28 3.23 -15.35 8.58
N VAL A 29 2.37 -14.32 8.47
CA VAL A 29 2.71 -12.95 8.82
C VAL A 29 1.82 -12.41 9.93
N LYS A 30 2.39 -11.59 10.81
CA LYS A 30 1.65 -10.72 11.73
C LYS A 30 2.01 -9.28 11.42
N LEU A 31 1.04 -8.52 10.91
CA LEU A 31 1.15 -7.09 10.69
C LEU A 31 0.69 -6.34 11.95
N TYR A 32 1.53 -5.43 12.43
CA TYR A 32 1.27 -4.62 13.61
C TYR A 32 1.07 -3.16 13.21
N GLU A 33 0.00 -2.54 13.71
CA GLU A 33 -0.29 -1.13 13.52
C GLU A 33 -0.68 -0.50 14.86
N MET A 34 -0.22 0.72 15.11
CA MET A 34 -0.56 1.46 16.31
C MET A 34 -1.96 2.07 16.23
N LYS A 35 -2.43 2.41 15.03
CA LYS A 35 -3.79 2.87 14.77
C LYS A 35 -4.78 1.71 14.90
N PRO A 36 -6.02 1.96 15.40
CA PRO A 36 -6.57 3.24 15.82
C PRO A 36 -6.25 3.65 17.27
N LYS A 37 -5.45 2.87 18.01
CA LYS A 37 -5.17 3.15 19.44
C LYS A 37 -4.29 4.38 19.64
N LYS A 38 -3.35 4.62 18.73
CA LYS A 38 -2.47 5.78 18.73
C LYS A 38 -2.21 6.25 17.30
N TYR A 39 -2.25 7.56 17.09
CA TYR A 39 -1.92 8.22 15.84
C TYR A 39 -0.66 9.07 16.02
N SER A 40 0.13 9.23 14.95
CA SER A 40 1.11 10.33 14.89
C SER A 40 0.41 11.61 14.45
N PRO A 41 1.05 12.80 14.57
CA PRO A 41 0.47 14.06 14.10
C PRO A 41 0.04 14.08 12.62
N ALA A 42 0.68 13.26 11.78
CA ALA A 42 0.36 13.16 10.36
C ALA A 42 -0.83 12.23 10.02
N HIS A 43 -1.23 11.33 10.93
CA HIS A 43 -2.22 10.30 10.66
C HIS A 43 -3.58 10.67 11.25
N SER A 44 -4.64 10.40 10.51
CA SER A 44 -6.02 10.74 10.86
C SER A 44 -7.01 9.61 10.56
N ASN A 45 -6.60 8.59 9.80
CA ASN A 45 -7.44 7.49 9.36
C ASN A 45 -7.04 6.16 10.05
N PRO A 46 -7.99 5.38 10.58
CA PRO A 46 -7.70 4.11 11.27
C PRO A 46 -7.20 3.01 10.32
N ASN A 47 -7.43 3.14 9.02
CA ASN A 47 -7.06 2.13 8.03
C ASN A 47 -5.54 2.11 7.78
N PHE A 48 -5.11 1.02 7.16
CA PHE A 48 -3.73 0.83 6.69
C PHE A 48 -3.43 1.69 5.46
N ALA A 49 -2.15 1.88 5.16
CA ALA A 49 -1.63 2.56 3.97
C ALA A 49 -2.07 4.02 3.77
N GLU A 50 -2.40 4.73 4.86
CA GLU A 50 -2.85 6.13 4.82
C GLU A 50 -1.89 7.05 4.05
N LEU A 51 -2.44 7.77 3.05
CA LEU A 51 -1.74 8.81 2.31
C LEU A 51 -1.87 10.16 3.03
N VAL A 52 -0.90 10.45 3.91
CA VAL A 52 -0.92 11.62 4.82
C VAL A 52 -0.60 12.97 4.17
N CYS A 53 -0.17 12.98 2.91
CA CYS A 53 0.18 14.19 2.17
C CYS A 53 -0.59 14.24 0.85
N SER A 54 0.09 14.16 -0.30
CA SER A 54 -0.55 14.08 -1.61
C SER A 54 -1.20 12.72 -1.84
N ASN A 55 -2.30 12.70 -2.59
CA ASN A 55 -2.87 11.47 -3.17
C ASN A 55 -2.25 11.11 -4.53
N SER A 56 -1.27 11.87 -5.00
CA SER A 56 -0.49 11.54 -6.18
C SER A 56 0.59 10.52 -5.85
N LEU A 57 0.60 9.42 -6.60
CA LEU A 57 1.70 8.46 -6.67
C LEU A 57 2.73 8.85 -7.74
N ARG A 58 2.72 10.12 -8.20
CA ARG A 58 3.62 10.71 -9.21
C ARG A 58 3.42 10.11 -10.61
N SER A 59 4.38 10.31 -11.51
CA SER A 59 4.31 9.89 -12.92
C SER A 59 3.94 8.42 -13.09
N ASN A 60 3.03 8.12 -14.01
CA ASN A 60 2.75 6.74 -14.46
C ASN A 60 3.49 6.39 -15.76
N ASN A 61 4.30 7.31 -16.31
CA ASN A 61 5.06 7.08 -17.53
C ASN A 61 6.29 6.20 -17.25
N ILE A 62 6.42 5.10 -18.00
CA ILE A 62 7.52 4.13 -17.88
C ILE A 62 8.91 4.73 -18.16
N SER A 63 9.00 5.83 -18.91
CA SER A 63 10.27 6.53 -19.11
C SER A 63 10.74 7.31 -17.87
N ASN A 64 9.89 7.45 -16.85
CA ASN A 64 10.26 8.00 -15.55
C ASN A 64 10.57 6.87 -14.56
N ALA A 65 11.61 7.02 -13.75
CA ALA A 65 12.01 6.04 -12.74
C ALA A 65 10.84 5.57 -11.84
N VAL A 66 9.99 6.50 -11.38
CA VAL A 66 8.83 6.11 -10.54
C VAL A 66 7.72 5.43 -11.33
N GLY A 67 7.65 5.64 -12.65
CA GLY A 67 6.67 4.94 -13.49
C GLY A 67 7.15 3.55 -13.88
N LEU A 68 8.46 3.38 -14.15
CA LEU A 68 9.08 2.07 -14.34
C LEU A 68 8.91 1.19 -13.09
N LEU A 69 9.21 1.73 -11.90
CA LEU A 69 9.01 1.01 -10.64
C LEU A 69 7.56 0.52 -10.47
N LYS A 70 6.57 1.32 -10.85
CA LYS A 70 5.16 0.89 -10.80
C LYS A 70 4.88 -0.28 -11.73
N GLN A 71 5.49 -0.30 -12.92
CA GLN A 71 5.35 -1.43 -13.84
C GLN A 71 5.97 -2.71 -13.26
N GLU A 72 7.16 -2.61 -12.66
CA GLU A 72 7.79 -3.73 -11.95
C GLU A 72 6.90 -4.22 -10.80
N MET A 73 6.34 -3.30 -10.01
CA MET A 73 5.40 -3.64 -8.92
C MET A 73 4.13 -4.32 -9.45
N ARG A 74 3.59 -3.91 -10.60
CA ARG A 74 2.45 -4.59 -11.25
C ARG A 74 2.80 -6.02 -11.65
N ILE A 75 3.97 -6.23 -12.26
CA ILE A 75 4.47 -7.57 -12.63
C ILE A 75 4.63 -8.45 -11.39
N LEU A 76 5.07 -7.86 -10.27
CA LEU A 76 5.25 -8.52 -8.98
C LEU A 76 3.97 -8.63 -8.14
N ASN A 77 2.80 -8.40 -8.75
CA ASN A 77 1.49 -8.59 -8.13
C ASN A 77 1.25 -7.69 -6.90
N SER A 78 1.74 -6.45 -6.92
CA SER A 78 1.66 -5.52 -5.80
C SER A 78 0.23 -5.16 -5.40
N ILE A 79 -0.06 -5.22 -4.08
CA ILE A 79 -1.35 -4.79 -3.55
C ILE A 79 -1.53 -3.27 -3.63
N VAL A 80 -0.46 -2.50 -3.39
CA VAL A 80 -0.49 -1.04 -3.50
C VAL A 80 -0.82 -0.61 -4.93
N MET A 81 -0.24 -1.28 -5.95
CA MET A 81 -0.52 -0.94 -7.34
C MET A 81 -1.92 -1.36 -7.78
N LYS A 82 -2.41 -2.52 -7.34
CA LYS A 82 -3.81 -2.90 -7.57
C LYS A 82 -4.78 -1.89 -6.98
N ALA A 83 -4.58 -1.52 -5.71
CA ALA A 83 -5.39 -0.49 -5.06
C ALA A 83 -5.33 0.84 -5.82
N ALA A 84 -4.14 1.22 -6.30
CA ALA A 84 -3.98 2.47 -7.03
C ALA A 84 -4.68 2.47 -8.40
N ASP A 85 -4.63 1.36 -9.13
CA ASP A 85 -5.24 1.23 -10.45
C ASP A 85 -6.78 1.25 -10.33
N GLU A 86 -7.33 0.49 -9.38
CA GLU A 86 -8.78 0.38 -9.11
C GLU A 86 -9.39 1.68 -8.57
N THR A 87 -8.59 2.53 -7.94
CA THR A 87 -9.07 3.76 -7.29
C THR A 87 -8.51 5.01 -7.95
N SER A 88 -8.01 4.88 -9.17
CA SER A 88 -7.36 5.96 -9.90
C SER A 88 -8.33 7.12 -10.20
N VAL A 89 -7.80 8.35 -10.13
CA VAL A 89 -8.52 9.60 -10.47
C VAL A 89 -7.70 10.43 -11.46
N PRO A 90 -8.32 11.33 -12.25
CA PRO A 90 -7.61 12.15 -13.24
C PRO A 90 -6.43 12.94 -12.63
N ALA A 91 -5.24 12.82 -13.24
CA ALA A 91 -3.99 13.35 -12.65
C ALA A 91 -2.95 13.87 -13.66
N GLY A 92 -3.36 14.28 -14.86
CA GLY A 92 -2.49 14.99 -15.82
C GLY A 92 -1.19 14.25 -16.18
N GLY A 93 -1.27 12.95 -16.48
CA GLY A 93 -0.11 12.10 -16.81
C GLY A 93 0.56 11.42 -15.60
N GLY A 94 0.20 11.83 -14.39
CA GLY A 94 0.49 11.09 -13.16
C GLY A 94 -0.53 9.98 -12.88
N LEU A 95 -0.26 9.24 -11.81
CA LEU A 95 -1.22 8.38 -11.13
C LEU A 95 -1.60 9.07 -9.82
N ALA A 96 -2.87 9.40 -9.64
CA ALA A 96 -3.41 9.80 -8.35
C ALA A 96 -4.59 8.90 -8.00
N VAL A 97 -4.90 8.80 -6.72
CA VAL A 97 -5.89 7.86 -6.20
C VAL A 97 -6.97 8.55 -5.36
N GLY A 98 -8.17 8.00 -5.34
CA GLY A 98 -9.20 8.35 -4.38
C GLY A 98 -8.78 7.85 -3.00
N ARG A 99 -8.43 8.75 -2.08
CA ARG A 99 -7.82 8.39 -0.78
C ARG A 99 -8.62 7.32 -0.03
N ASN A 100 -9.92 7.52 0.18
CA ASN A 100 -10.71 6.58 1.00
C ASN A 100 -10.82 5.20 0.34
N LEU A 101 -11.16 5.17 -0.95
CA LEU A 101 -11.27 3.93 -1.73
C LEU A 101 -9.94 3.16 -1.74
N PHE A 102 -8.81 3.86 -1.86
CA PHE A 102 -7.48 3.25 -1.83
C PHE A 102 -7.21 2.53 -0.51
N LEU A 103 -7.57 3.15 0.62
CA LEU A 103 -7.40 2.56 1.95
C LEU A 103 -8.35 1.39 2.20
N GLU A 104 -9.60 1.51 1.74
CA GLU A 104 -10.60 0.44 1.82
C GLU A 104 -10.15 -0.79 1.03
N TYR A 105 -9.63 -0.61 -0.18
CA TYR A 105 -9.09 -1.70 -0.99
C TYR A 105 -7.95 -2.45 -0.28
N ILE A 106 -6.98 -1.72 0.29
CA ILE A 106 -5.82 -2.34 0.95
C ILE A 106 -6.20 -3.06 2.24
N ARG A 107 -7.17 -2.53 3.00
CA ARG A 107 -7.59 -3.16 4.26
C ARG A 107 -8.14 -4.57 4.02
N GLY A 108 -8.83 -4.78 2.90
CA GLY A 108 -9.69 -5.93 2.70
C GLY A 108 -10.97 -5.85 3.55
N GLU A 109 -11.99 -6.62 3.17
CA GLU A 109 -13.14 -6.92 4.04
C GLU A 109 -12.74 -7.92 5.13
#